data_AF-A0A3E4TVX1-F1
#
_entry.id   AF-A0A3E4TVX1-F1
#
_cell.length_a   1.000
_cell.length_b   1.000
_cell.length_c   1.000
_cell.angle_alpha   90.00
_cell.angle_beta   90.00
_cell.angle_gamma   90.00
#
_symmetry.space_group_name_H-M   'P 1'
#
loop_
_entity.id
_entity.type
_entity.pdbx_description
1 polymer ?
#
loop_
_entity_poly.entity_id
_entity_poly.type
_entity_poly.pdbx_seq_one_letter_code
_entity_poly.pdbx_strand_id
1 'polypeptide(L)'
;MKIKYSLLDRLCNLTNKEVDFLLYVAHYQDDYGRIRGIYYRDVCQACDMCKQTFYDVLRSLQQKGVITYVRADRDYNITILDNDFSYKGSYEEGYINVSRSVFDTDKFNKLRAKEKIFVLHLMKVTHENAKSFQIRTENFYKKYTELLGVTKKVLRGYLHSMRSFFSVGKKDGKYFITFLASVFKSKRNVSETDQLLGHEVKTDCRRSKIKEIDDRAVEDTMQLVKQYRHDANERGVNILEIVQECIWTSVQGFKNRVLNPKYVHKLIRIKLGLDYGSWPVIAGQN
;
A
#
# COMPACT_ATOMS: atom_id res chain seq x y z
N MET A 1 -5.31 -0.06 2.86
CA MET A 1 -3.89 0.06 3.33
C MET A 1 -3.59 -0.87 4.50
N LYS A 2 -3.47 -2.17 4.28
CA LYS A 2 -3.54 -3.16 5.38
C LYS A 2 -2.60 -4.34 5.15
N ILE A 3 -2.00 -4.87 6.21
CA ILE A 3 -1.28 -6.15 6.17
C ILE A 3 -1.84 -7.05 7.27
N LYS A 4 -2.38 -8.22 6.91
CA LYS A 4 -2.94 -9.16 7.89
C LYS A 4 -1.92 -9.61 8.92
N TYR A 5 -2.39 -9.84 10.14
CA TYR A 5 -1.56 -10.34 11.23
C TYR A 5 -0.98 -11.73 11.01
N SER A 6 -1.61 -12.54 10.15
CA SER A 6 -1.14 -13.86 9.74
C SER A 6 0.14 -13.80 8.89
N LEU A 7 0.41 -12.67 8.24
CA LEU A 7 1.58 -12.50 7.38
C LEU A 7 2.86 -12.14 8.15
N LEU A 8 2.76 -11.57 9.35
CA LEU A 8 3.91 -10.98 10.05
C LEU A 8 5.05 -11.97 10.30
N ASP A 9 4.74 -13.23 10.62
CA ASP A 9 5.76 -14.24 10.88
C ASP A 9 6.59 -14.52 9.61
N ARG A 10 5.98 -14.48 8.42
CA ARG A 10 6.67 -14.65 7.14
C ARG A 10 7.61 -13.47 6.84
N LEU A 11 7.31 -12.29 7.38
CA LEU A 11 8.13 -11.11 7.17
C LEU A 11 9.48 -11.21 7.88
N CYS A 12 9.63 -12.08 8.89
CA CYS A 12 10.86 -12.26 9.69
C CYS A 12 12.12 -12.57 8.86
N ASN A 13 11.95 -13.14 7.65
CA ASN A 13 13.02 -13.51 6.73
C ASN A 13 13.25 -12.49 5.60
N LEU A 14 12.64 -11.31 5.69
CA LEU A 14 12.81 -10.25 4.72
C LEU A 14 14.02 -9.36 5.05
N THR A 15 14.69 -8.92 3.99
CA THR A 15 15.70 -7.87 4.01
C THR A 15 15.05 -6.50 4.23
N ASN A 16 15.86 -5.49 4.52
CA ASN A 16 15.33 -4.15 4.80
C ASN A 16 14.56 -3.57 3.60
N LYS A 17 15.12 -3.73 2.39
CA LYS A 17 14.49 -3.23 1.15
C LYS A 17 13.22 -4.00 0.77
N GLU A 18 13.13 -5.29 1.09
CA GLU A 18 11.90 -6.07 0.92
C GLU A 18 10.79 -5.60 1.87
N VAL A 19 11.12 -5.30 3.13
CA VAL A 19 10.15 -4.73 4.09
C VAL A 19 9.68 -3.34 3.63
N ASP A 20 10.62 -2.47 3.24
CA ASP A 20 10.31 -1.11 2.76
C ASP A 20 9.41 -1.16 1.52
N PHE A 21 9.74 -2.05 0.58
CA PHE A 21 8.92 -2.29 -0.60
C PHE A 21 7.51 -2.74 -0.25
N LEU A 22 7.38 -3.75 0.61
CA LEU A 22 6.08 -4.32 0.97
C LEU A 22 5.19 -3.28 1.65
N LEU A 23 5.75 -2.52 2.60
CA LEU A 23 5.02 -1.46 3.29
C LEU A 23 4.58 -0.37 2.30
N TYR A 24 5.45 0.02 1.37
CA TYR A 24 5.14 1.01 0.33
C TYR A 24 3.99 0.55 -0.58
N VAL A 25 4.08 -0.64 -1.19
CA VAL A 25 3.06 -1.09 -2.15
C VAL A 25 1.72 -1.39 -1.47
N ALA A 26 1.72 -1.79 -0.20
CA ALA A 26 0.51 -2.04 0.58
C ALA A 26 -0.39 -0.80 0.76
N HIS A 27 0.12 0.41 0.47
CA HIS A 27 -0.72 1.62 0.42
C HIS A 27 -1.71 1.63 -0.74
N TYR A 28 -1.40 0.94 -1.83
CA TYR A 28 -2.14 1.05 -3.09
C TYR A 28 -2.95 -0.20 -3.43
N GLN A 29 -3.18 -1.07 -2.43
CA GLN A 29 -3.92 -2.31 -2.64
C GLN A 29 -5.44 -2.11 -2.57
N ASP A 30 -6.14 -2.92 -3.35
CA ASP A 30 -7.57 -3.18 -3.19
C ASP A 30 -7.84 -4.18 -2.05
N ASP A 31 -9.11 -4.50 -1.82
CA ASP A 31 -9.51 -5.46 -0.78
C ASP A 31 -9.09 -6.90 -1.09
N TYR A 32 -8.66 -7.24 -2.32
CA TYR A 32 -8.14 -8.58 -2.65
C TYR A 32 -6.61 -8.66 -2.49
N GLY A 33 -5.97 -7.62 -1.96
CA GLY A 33 -4.52 -7.52 -1.84
C GLY A 33 -3.81 -7.27 -3.18
N ARG A 34 -4.53 -6.81 -4.20
CA ARG A 34 -4.00 -6.55 -5.55
C ARG A 34 -3.63 -5.09 -5.69
N ILE A 35 -2.51 -4.85 -6.37
CA ILE A 35 -1.98 -3.52 -6.66
C ILE A 35 -1.69 -3.45 -8.17
N ARG A 36 -2.30 -2.51 -8.87
CA ARG A 36 -1.99 -2.27 -10.28
C ARG A 36 -0.82 -1.30 -10.42
N GLY A 37 -0.08 -1.36 -11.51
CA GLY A 37 0.70 -0.21 -11.96
C GLY A 37 1.90 0.23 -11.12
N ILE A 38 2.55 -0.68 -10.39
CA ILE A 38 3.78 -0.36 -9.65
C ILE A 38 4.90 0.00 -10.62
N TYR A 39 5.28 1.28 -10.62
CA TYR A 39 6.33 1.81 -11.46
C TYR A 39 7.66 1.87 -10.71
N TYR A 40 8.71 1.30 -11.29
CA TYR A 40 9.99 1.14 -10.60
C TYR A 40 10.59 2.47 -10.12
N ARG A 41 10.41 3.57 -10.86
CA ARG A 41 10.97 4.88 -10.47
C ARG A 41 10.35 5.41 -9.18
N ASP A 42 9.02 5.26 -9.04
CA ASP A 42 8.28 5.70 -7.87
C ASP A 42 8.77 4.95 -6.62
N VAL A 43 8.93 3.62 -6.74
CA VAL A 43 9.46 2.76 -5.67
C VAL A 43 10.93 3.08 -5.35
N CYS A 44 11.77 3.24 -6.37
CA CYS A 44 13.19 3.60 -6.20
C CYS A 44 13.34 4.91 -5.41
N GLN A 45 12.51 5.91 -5.73
CA GLN A 45 12.48 7.19 -5.02
C GLN A 45 11.95 7.04 -3.59
N ALA A 46 10.83 6.34 -3.40
CA ALA A 46 10.18 6.24 -2.09
C ALA A 46 10.96 5.36 -1.10
N CYS A 47 11.59 4.28 -1.57
CA CYS A 47 12.27 3.31 -0.72
C CYS A 47 13.80 3.44 -0.76
N ASP A 48 14.34 4.51 -1.36
CA ASP A 48 15.78 4.77 -1.50
C ASP A 48 16.54 3.54 -2.03
N MET A 49 16.12 3.01 -3.18
CA MET A 49 16.74 1.82 -3.77
C MET A 49 17.04 2.01 -5.25
N CYS A 50 18.14 1.41 -5.72
CA CYS A 50 18.47 1.47 -7.14
C CYS A 50 17.56 0.56 -7.97
N LYS A 51 17.57 0.76 -9.29
CA LYS A 51 16.75 -0.03 -10.24
C LYS A 51 17.01 -1.54 -10.15
N GLN A 52 18.26 -1.95 -9.95
CA GLN A 52 18.61 -3.37 -9.82
C GLN A 52 17.98 -3.97 -8.55
N THR A 53 18.13 -3.28 -7.41
CA THR A 53 17.52 -3.68 -6.14
C THR A 53 16.01 -3.85 -6.26
N PHE A 54 15.31 -2.98 -7.00
CA PHE A 54 13.86 -3.13 -7.23
C PHE A 54 13.52 -4.50 -7.85
N TYR A 55 14.24 -4.93 -8.89
CA TYR A 55 13.97 -6.21 -9.54
C TYR A 55 14.40 -7.41 -8.68
N ASP A 56 15.50 -7.27 -7.92
CA ASP A 56 15.93 -8.29 -6.96
C ASP A 56 14.88 -8.49 -5.86
N VAL A 57 14.32 -7.39 -5.34
CA VAL A 57 13.24 -7.41 -4.35
C VAL A 57 11.98 -8.09 -4.90
N LEU A 58 11.53 -7.74 -6.11
CA LEU A 58 10.38 -8.39 -6.74
C LEU A 58 10.56 -9.91 -6.85
N ARG A 59 11.70 -10.35 -7.40
CA ARG A 59 12.00 -11.78 -7.55
C ARG A 59 12.10 -12.49 -6.21
N SER A 60 12.80 -11.89 -5.25
CA SER A 60 13.00 -12.47 -3.92
C SER A 60 11.69 -12.60 -3.15
N LEU A 61 10.83 -11.56 -3.15
CA LEU A 61 9.51 -11.61 -2.50
C LEU A 61 8.59 -12.67 -3.13
N GLN A 62 8.66 -12.85 -4.46
CA GLN A 62 7.93 -13.92 -5.13
C GLN A 62 8.45 -15.31 -4.76
N GLN A 63 9.77 -15.51 -4.76
CA GLN A 63 10.38 -16.78 -4.34
C GLN A 63 10.05 -17.15 -2.88
N LYS A 64 9.93 -16.14 -2.01
CA LYS A 64 9.53 -16.30 -0.60
C LYS A 64 8.02 -16.49 -0.40
N GLY A 65 7.22 -16.46 -1.46
CA GLY A 65 5.76 -16.62 -1.38
C GLY A 65 5.05 -15.48 -0.64
N VAL A 66 5.62 -14.26 -0.68
CA VAL A 66 5.00 -13.06 -0.08
C VAL A 66 4.13 -12.34 -1.11
N ILE A 67 4.56 -12.31 -2.36
CA ILE A 67 3.82 -11.68 -3.47
C ILE A 67 3.82 -12.58 -4.70
N THR A 68 2.92 -12.32 -5.64
CA THR A 68 3.11 -12.63 -7.05
C THR A 68 3.07 -11.34 -7.86
N TYR A 69 3.67 -11.32 -9.05
CA TYR A 69 3.59 -10.17 -9.93
C TYR A 69 3.47 -10.56 -11.40
N VAL A 70 2.78 -9.70 -12.16
CA VAL A 70 2.69 -9.78 -13.62
C VAL A 70 3.24 -8.48 -14.20
N ARG A 71 4.17 -8.62 -15.14
CA ARG A 71 4.70 -7.48 -15.89
C ARG A 71 3.64 -6.99 -16.88
N ALA A 72 3.31 -5.70 -16.82
CA ALA A 72 2.60 -5.00 -17.88
C ALA A 72 3.63 -4.31 -18.81
N ASP A 73 3.22 -3.34 -19.64
CA ASP A 73 4.14 -2.65 -20.57
C ASP A 73 5.38 -2.07 -19.85
N ARG A 74 5.16 -1.15 -18.90
CA ARG A 74 6.23 -0.40 -18.20
C ARG A 74 6.15 -0.46 -16.69
N ASP A 75 5.17 -1.17 -16.17
CA ASP A 75 4.85 -1.29 -14.75
C ASP A 75 4.55 -2.75 -14.37
N TYR A 76 4.28 -2.97 -13.09
CA TYR A 76 4.01 -4.30 -12.55
C TYR A 76 2.69 -4.29 -11.79
N ASN A 77 1.83 -5.28 -12.09
CA ASN A 77 0.71 -5.61 -11.21
C ASN A 77 1.21 -6.60 -10.16
N ILE A 78 0.89 -6.37 -8.90
CA ILE A 78 1.34 -7.17 -7.76
C ILE A 78 0.12 -7.71 -7.03
N THR A 79 0.20 -8.91 -6.48
CA THR A 79 -0.74 -9.39 -5.47
C THR A 79 0.03 -9.78 -4.23
N ILE A 80 -0.31 -9.20 -3.08
CA ILE A 80 0.21 -9.62 -1.78
C ILE A 80 -0.55 -10.90 -1.40
N LEU A 81 0.16 -12.01 -1.32
CA LEU A 81 -0.44 -13.31 -1.06
C LEU A 81 -0.99 -13.36 0.38
N ASP A 82 -2.12 -14.05 0.56
CA ASP A 82 -2.83 -14.21 1.83
C ASP A 82 -3.21 -12.89 2.54
N ASN A 83 -3.44 -11.82 1.77
CA ASN A 83 -3.84 -10.51 2.28
C ASN A 83 -5.24 -10.07 1.82
N ASP A 84 -6.16 -11.02 1.62
CA ASP A 84 -7.53 -10.78 1.12
C ASP A 84 -8.49 -10.32 2.24
N PHE A 85 -9.12 -9.18 2.05
CA PHE A 85 -10.12 -8.54 2.90
C PHE A 85 -11.53 -8.52 2.30
N SER A 86 -11.75 -9.10 1.12
CA SER A 86 -13.02 -9.02 0.39
C SER A 86 -14.20 -9.78 1.01
N TYR A 87 -13.93 -10.75 1.90
CA TYR A 87 -14.95 -11.59 2.51
C TYR A 87 -15.36 -11.13 3.92
N LYS A 88 -16.56 -11.56 4.35
CA LYS A 88 -17.12 -11.24 5.67
C LYS A 88 -16.25 -11.81 6.79
N GLY A 89 -15.91 -10.98 7.78
CA GLY A 89 -15.09 -11.37 8.93
C GLY A 89 -13.58 -11.19 8.72
N SER A 90 -13.11 -10.87 7.50
CA SER A 90 -11.68 -10.69 7.21
C SER A 90 -10.99 -9.63 8.08
N TYR A 91 -11.71 -8.59 8.48
CA TYR A 91 -11.23 -7.52 9.34
C TYR A 91 -11.08 -7.95 10.82
N GLU A 92 -11.86 -8.95 11.25
CA GLU A 92 -11.84 -9.48 12.62
C GLU A 92 -10.57 -10.32 12.88
N GLU A 93 -9.92 -10.82 11.83
CA GLU A 93 -8.63 -11.52 11.89
C GLU A 93 -7.47 -10.60 12.32
N GLY A 94 -7.67 -9.29 12.22
CA GLY A 94 -6.71 -8.27 12.62
C GLY A 94 -5.61 -8.00 11.59
N TYR A 95 -5.18 -6.73 11.56
CA TYR A 95 -4.23 -6.25 10.56
C TYR A 95 -3.41 -5.06 11.08
N ILE A 96 -2.26 -4.84 10.45
CA ILE A 96 -1.50 -3.60 10.55
C ILE A 96 -2.09 -2.62 9.56
N ASN A 97 -2.55 -1.48 10.06
CA ASN A 97 -2.85 -0.34 9.21
C ASN A 97 -1.55 0.36 8.83
N VAL A 98 -1.13 0.24 7.56
CA VAL A 98 0.12 0.85 7.05
C VAL A 98 -0.04 2.34 6.70
N SER A 99 -1.25 2.90 6.77
CA SER A 99 -1.49 4.35 6.58
C SER A 99 -1.04 5.25 7.73
N ARG A 100 -0.51 4.68 8.82
CA ARG A 100 -0.07 5.43 9.99
C ARG A 100 1.19 6.22 9.66
N SER A 101 1.26 7.48 10.11
CA SER A 101 2.37 8.38 9.78
C SER A 101 3.74 7.90 10.25
N VAL A 102 3.78 6.96 11.21
CA VAL A 102 5.02 6.36 11.73
C VAL A 102 5.90 5.79 10.61
N PHE A 103 5.30 5.20 9.57
CA PHE A 103 6.00 4.50 8.49
C PHE A 103 6.73 5.48 7.56
N ASP A 104 6.38 6.77 7.60
CA ASP A 104 7.04 7.83 6.84
C ASP A 104 8.15 8.53 7.65
N THR A 105 8.36 8.17 8.91
CA THR A 105 9.30 8.90 9.78
C THR A 105 10.74 8.44 9.60
N ASP A 106 11.70 9.37 9.69
CA ASP A 106 13.13 9.07 9.72
C ASP A 106 13.50 8.02 10.78
N LYS A 107 12.81 8.06 11.93
CA LYS A 107 13.03 7.10 13.02
C LYS A 107 12.71 5.68 12.57
N PHE A 108 11.60 5.48 11.87
CA PHE A 108 11.23 4.16 11.34
C PHE A 108 12.14 3.74 10.18
N ASN A 109 12.43 4.67 9.27
CA ASN A 109 13.23 4.38 8.07
C ASN A 109 14.66 3.93 8.40
N LYS A 110 15.25 4.45 9.49
CA LYS A 110 16.58 4.07 10.00
C LYS A 110 16.63 2.70 10.68
N LEU A 111 15.49 2.09 11.01
CA LEU A 111 15.46 0.75 11.61
C LEU A 111 15.96 -0.30 10.61
N ARG A 112 16.64 -1.32 11.11
CA ARG A 112 16.96 -2.52 10.31
C ARG A 112 15.71 -3.37 10.09
N ALA A 113 15.76 -4.28 9.13
CA ALA A 113 14.63 -5.15 8.75
C ALA A 113 13.94 -5.80 9.97
N LYS A 114 14.71 -6.51 10.81
CA LYS A 114 14.19 -7.20 11.99
C LYS A 114 13.64 -6.24 13.07
N GLU A 115 14.15 -5.03 13.15
CA GLU A 115 13.60 -3.99 14.04
C GLU A 115 12.26 -3.48 13.51
N LYS A 116 12.13 -3.25 12.20
CA LYS A 116 10.85 -2.88 11.57
C LYS A 116 9.80 -3.97 11.80
N ILE A 117 10.16 -5.23 11.56
CA ILE A 117 9.29 -6.38 11.82
C ILE A 117 8.91 -6.46 13.30
N PHE A 118 9.85 -6.17 14.21
CA PHE A 118 9.55 -6.13 15.63
C PHE A 118 8.55 -5.01 16.00
N VAL A 119 8.63 -3.82 15.38
CA VAL A 119 7.60 -2.78 15.51
C VAL A 119 6.23 -3.33 15.10
N LEU A 120 6.13 -3.99 13.94
CA LEU A 120 4.87 -4.56 13.45
C LEU A 120 4.28 -5.60 14.43
N HIS A 121 5.12 -6.46 15.00
CA HIS A 121 4.69 -7.43 16.01
C HIS A 121 4.22 -6.77 17.30
N LEU A 122 4.92 -5.72 17.77
CA LEU A 122 4.48 -4.98 18.94
C LEU A 122 3.17 -4.25 18.68
N MET A 123 2.97 -3.68 17.48
CA MET A 123 1.69 -3.09 17.08
C MET A 123 0.54 -4.11 17.15
N LYS A 124 0.75 -5.35 16.69
CA LYS A 124 -0.23 -6.45 16.78
C LYS A 124 -0.67 -6.71 18.23
N VAL A 125 0.27 -6.75 19.17
CA VAL A 125 -0.03 -7.13 20.58
C VAL A 125 -0.36 -5.96 21.51
N THR A 126 -0.15 -4.70 21.10
CA THR A 126 -0.37 -3.51 21.94
C THR A 126 -1.43 -2.53 21.41
N HIS A 127 -2.07 -2.82 20.27
CA HIS A 127 -2.95 -1.95 19.46
C HIS A 127 -3.85 -0.94 20.24
N GLU A 128 -4.35 0.08 19.54
CA GLU A 128 -4.90 1.36 20.05
C GLU A 128 -5.95 1.32 21.18
N ASN A 129 -6.50 0.16 21.55
CA ASN A 129 -7.43 -0.03 22.66
C ASN A 129 -7.02 -1.13 23.66
N ALA A 130 -5.84 -1.72 23.50
CA ALA A 130 -5.32 -2.76 24.35
C ALA A 130 -4.61 -2.18 25.58
N LYS A 131 -4.79 -2.85 26.73
CA LYS A 131 -3.92 -2.62 27.90
C LYS A 131 -2.47 -2.90 27.51
N SER A 132 -1.52 -2.35 28.28
CA SER A 132 -0.10 -2.66 28.11
C SER A 132 0.14 -4.15 27.92
N PHE A 133 0.87 -4.53 26.87
CA PHE A 133 1.30 -5.90 26.67
C PHE A 133 2.26 -6.28 27.79
N GLN A 134 1.91 -7.33 28.53
CA GLN A 134 2.68 -7.81 29.69
C GLN A 134 3.25 -9.18 29.42
N ILE A 135 4.53 -9.35 29.69
CA ILE A 135 5.20 -10.63 29.48
C ILE A 135 6.38 -10.78 30.45
N ARG A 136 6.53 -11.97 31.04
CA ARG A 136 7.71 -12.29 31.87
C ARG A 136 8.98 -12.09 31.05
N THR A 137 10.03 -11.57 31.67
CA THR A 137 11.29 -11.24 30.98
C THR A 137 11.86 -12.46 30.25
N GLU A 138 11.85 -13.63 30.87
CA GLU A 138 12.30 -14.89 30.26
C GLU A 138 11.50 -15.27 29.01
N ASN A 139 10.17 -15.20 29.09
CA ASN A 139 9.26 -15.52 27.98
C ASN A 139 9.39 -14.49 26.85
N PHE A 140 9.63 -13.22 27.18
CA PHE A 140 9.88 -12.17 26.19
C PHE A 140 11.12 -12.49 25.38
N TYR A 141 12.24 -12.77 26.06
CA TYR A 141 13.48 -13.09 25.38
C TYR A 141 13.29 -14.36 24.55
N LYS A 142 12.76 -15.45 25.13
CA LYS A 142 12.50 -16.70 24.40
C LYS A 142 11.71 -16.45 23.11
N LYS A 143 10.51 -15.88 23.23
CA LYS A 143 9.59 -15.62 22.11
C LYS A 143 10.24 -14.80 21.01
N TYR A 144 10.81 -13.64 21.33
CA TYR A 144 11.29 -12.71 20.31
C TYR A 144 12.70 -13.03 19.79
N THR A 145 13.53 -13.78 20.53
CA THR A 145 14.78 -14.32 19.97
C THR A 145 14.51 -15.44 18.98
N GLU A 146 13.53 -16.30 19.27
CA GLU A 146 13.09 -17.36 18.34
C GLU A 146 12.44 -16.75 17.09
N LEU A 147 11.44 -15.88 17.27
CA LEU A 147 10.71 -15.24 16.16
C LEU A 147 11.62 -14.47 15.21
N LEU A 148 12.50 -13.61 15.75
CA LEU A 148 13.36 -12.76 14.93
C LEU A 148 14.66 -13.46 14.53
N GLY A 149 14.98 -14.64 15.09
CA GLY A 149 16.26 -15.30 14.90
C GLY A 149 17.44 -14.41 15.29
N VAL A 150 17.42 -13.85 16.51
CA VAL A 150 18.48 -12.97 17.04
C VAL A 150 18.87 -13.35 18.47
N THR A 151 20.05 -12.94 18.91
CA THR A 151 20.49 -13.20 20.29
C THR A 151 19.80 -12.27 21.29
N LYS A 152 19.80 -12.66 22.58
CA LYS A 152 19.30 -11.81 23.68
C LYS A 152 19.97 -10.43 23.73
N LYS A 153 21.27 -10.36 23.41
CA LYS A 153 22.03 -9.09 23.37
C LYS A 153 21.48 -8.17 22.29
N VAL A 154 21.22 -8.69 21.09
CA VAL A 154 20.65 -7.93 19.97
C VAL A 154 19.23 -7.47 20.29
N LEU A 155 18.38 -8.35 20.81
CA LEU A 155 17.01 -8.00 21.19
C LEU A 155 16.95 -6.91 22.28
N ARG A 156 17.91 -6.90 23.21
CA ARG A 156 18.05 -5.80 24.18
C ARG A 156 18.36 -4.47 23.50
N GLY A 157 19.19 -4.48 22.45
CA GLY A 157 19.43 -3.31 21.60
C GLY A 157 18.14 -2.84 20.93
N TYR A 158 17.35 -3.76 20.37
CA TYR A 158 16.08 -3.41 19.73
C TYR A 158 15.10 -2.75 20.70
N LEU A 159 15.04 -3.20 21.96
CA LEU A 159 14.21 -2.53 22.98
C LEU A 159 14.56 -1.06 23.19
N HIS A 160 15.81 -0.63 22.95
CA HIS A 160 16.19 0.78 22.98
C HIS A 160 15.55 1.52 21.80
N SER A 161 15.68 0.99 20.57
CA SER A 161 15.04 1.52 19.36
C SER A 161 13.52 1.61 19.53
N MET A 162 12.89 0.61 20.16
CA MET A 162 11.44 0.55 20.37
C MET A 162 10.91 1.68 21.26
N ARG A 163 11.74 2.31 22.11
CA ARG A 163 11.30 3.44 22.96
C ARG A 163 10.85 4.66 22.16
N SER A 164 11.25 4.76 20.89
CA SER A 164 10.76 5.80 19.98
C SER A 164 9.30 5.60 19.55
N PHE A 165 8.75 4.39 19.74
CA PHE A 165 7.44 3.98 19.24
C PHE A 165 6.52 3.47 20.35
N PHE A 166 7.08 2.88 21.40
CA PHE A 166 6.35 2.26 22.51
C PHE A 166 6.88 2.76 23.85
N SER A 167 6.00 2.90 24.84
CA SER A 167 6.43 3.00 26.24
C SER A 167 6.86 1.62 26.71
N VAL A 168 8.13 1.47 27.08
CA VAL A 168 8.72 0.20 27.53
C VAL A 168 9.19 0.33 28.97
N GLY A 169 8.47 -0.33 29.88
CA GLY A 169 8.80 -0.44 31.30
C GLY A 169 9.16 -1.87 31.69
N LYS A 170 9.93 -2.02 32.76
CA LYS A 170 10.18 -3.31 33.42
C LYS A 170 9.84 -3.19 34.89
N LYS A 171 8.95 -4.05 35.39
CA LYS A 171 8.53 -4.10 36.80
C LYS A 171 8.22 -5.55 37.18
N ASP A 172 8.59 -5.97 38.38
CA ASP A 172 8.29 -7.30 38.94
C ASP A 172 8.67 -8.47 37.99
N GLY A 173 9.85 -8.37 37.36
CA GLY A 173 10.33 -9.38 36.41
C GLY A 173 9.58 -9.44 35.06
N LYS A 174 8.64 -8.53 34.81
CA LYS A 174 7.86 -8.43 33.56
C LYS A 174 8.23 -7.19 32.76
N TYR A 175 8.14 -7.30 31.44
CA TYR A 175 8.06 -6.15 30.56
C TYR A 175 6.61 -5.69 30.44
N PHE A 176 6.43 -4.37 30.43
CA PHE A 176 5.19 -3.67 30.13
C PHE A 176 5.45 -2.82 28.89
N ILE A 177 4.80 -3.15 27.78
CA ILE A 177 4.97 -2.44 26.51
C ILE A 177 3.63 -1.82 26.13
N THR A 178 3.59 -0.50 25.94
CA THR A 178 2.36 0.24 25.65
C THR A 178 2.51 1.02 24.37
N PHE A 179 1.48 0.97 23.54
CA PHE A 179 1.37 1.72 22.30
C PHE A 179 1.39 3.23 22.54
N LEU A 180 2.28 3.98 21.88
CA LEU A 180 2.27 5.43 21.94
C LEU A 180 1.36 5.99 20.85
N ALA A 181 0.09 6.23 21.18
CA ALA A 181 -0.90 6.75 20.24
C ALA A 181 -0.43 8.06 19.54
N SER A 182 0.38 8.87 20.22
CA SER A 182 0.95 10.10 19.65
C SER A 182 1.90 9.87 18.46
N VAL A 183 2.57 8.71 18.40
CA VAL A 183 3.52 8.32 17.34
C VAL A 183 2.79 7.67 16.16
N PHE A 184 1.72 6.94 16.45
CA PHE A 184 1.00 6.11 15.48
C PHE A 184 -0.26 6.76 14.89
N LYS A 185 -0.33 8.09 14.89
CA LYS A 185 -1.49 8.83 14.36
C LYS A 185 -1.76 8.50 12.90
N SER A 186 -3.02 8.53 12.50
CA SER A 186 -3.41 8.47 11.09
C SER A 186 -2.84 9.67 10.34
N LYS A 187 -2.40 9.45 9.11
CA LYS A 187 -1.99 10.54 8.21
C LYS A 187 -3.24 11.38 7.87
N ARG A 188 -3.28 12.63 8.34
CA ARG A 188 -4.49 13.48 8.26
C ARG A 188 -4.80 14.03 6.87
N ASN A 189 -3.88 13.88 5.91
CA ASN A 189 -3.92 14.71 4.70
C ASN A 189 -4.61 14.05 3.50
N VAL A 190 -4.72 12.71 3.46
CA VAL A 190 -5.29 11.99 2.29
C VAL A 190 -5.94 10.69 2.74
N SER A 191 -7.22 10.46 2.39
CA SER A 191 -7.96 9.24 2.77
C SER A 191 -7.41 7.98 2.10
N GLU A 192 -7.71 6.78 2.66
CA GLU A 192 -7.28 5.52 2.03
C GLU A 192 -7.79 5.39 0.60
N THR A 193 -9.05 5.79 0.38
CA THR A 193 -9.69 5.79 -0.92
C THR A 193 -8.98 6.73 -1.89
N ASP A 194 -8.60 7.92 -1.45
CA ASP A 194 -7.95 8.90 -2.33
C ASP A 194 -6.57 8.44 -2.80
N GLN A 195 -5.76 7.83 -1.92
CA GLN A 195 -4.45 7.34 -2.35
C GLN A 195 -4.58 6.19 -3.37
N LEU A 196 -5.55 5.28 -3.18
CA LEU A 196 -5.84 4.22 -4.14
C LEU A 196 -6.29 4.82 -5.49
N LEU A 197 -7.29 5.70 -5.47
CA LEU A 197 -7.83 6.31 -6.70
C LEU A 197 -6.78 7.13 -7.45
N GLY A 198 -5.97 7.91 -6.74
CA GLY A 198 -4.89 8.69 -7.36
C GLY A 198 -3.83 7.80 -8.00
N HIS A 199 -3.51 6.66 -7.38
CA HIS A 199 -2.60 5.67 -7.94
C HIS A 199 -3.16 4.97 -9.19
N GLU A 200 -4.45 4.61 -9.18
CA GLU A 200 -5.13 4.05 -10.36
C GLU A 200 -5.14 5.03 -11.53
N VAL A 201 -5.54 6.29 -11.31
CA VAL A 201 -5.53 7.32 -12.36
C VAL A 201 -4.12 7.55 -12.91
N LYS A 202 -3.10 7.65 -12.06
CA LYS A 202 -1.69 7.77 -12.50
C LYS A 202 -1.25 6.55 -13.31
N THR A 203 -1.69 5.36 -12.92
CA THR A 203 -1.43 4.11 -13.65
C THR A 203 -2.04 4.14 -15.05
N ASP A 204 -3.31 4.53 -15.16
CA ASP A 204 -4.01 4.59 -16.44
C ASP A 204 -3.43 5.68 -17.36
N CYS A 205 -2.99 6.81 -16.80
CA CYS A 205 -2.24 7.83 -17.53
C CYS A 205 -0.93 7.27 -18.12
N ARG A 206 -0.12 6.59 -17.29
CA ARG A 206 1.14 5.97 -17.73
C ARG A 206 0.92 4.96 -18.84
N ARG A 207 -0.08 4.07 -18.69
CA ARG A 207 -0.45 3.05 -19.68
C ARG A 207 -1.00 3.66 -20.96
N SER A 208 -1.63 4.83 -20.86
CA SER A 208 -2.08 5.64 -22.00
C SER A 208 -0.96 6.49 -22.63
N LYS A 209 0.29 6.33 -22.17
CA LYS A 209 1.49 7.06 -22.66
C LYS A 209 1.43 8.58 -22.44
N ILE A 210 0.69 9.03 -21.42
CA ILE A 210 0.73 10.41 -20.93
C ILE A 210 2.03 10.56 -20.13
N LYS A 211 2.94 11.41 -20.60
CA LYS A 211 4.29 11.54 -20.03
C LYS A 211 4.34 12.46 -18.81
N GLU A 212 3.67 13.60 -18.93
CA GLU A 212 3.57 14.60 -17.88
C GLU A 212 2.19 14.47 -17.24
N ILE A 213 2.18 14.10 -15.98
CA ILE A 213 0.95 13.86 -15.22
C ILE A 213 0.83 14.98 -14.20
N ASP A 214 -0.11 15.90 -14.46
CA ASP A 214 -0.43 17.01 -13.57
C ASP A 214 -1.25 16.51 -12.37
N ASP A 215 -0.81 16.83 -11.16
CA ASP A 215 -1.45 16.33 -9.93
C ASP A 215 -2.87 16.89 -9.73
N ARG A 216 -3.16 18.12 -10.20
CA ARG A 216 -4.53 18.66 -10.16
C ARG A 216 -5.45 17.92 -11.11
N ALA A 217 -4.99 17.63 -12.34
CA ALA A 217 -5.75 16.84 -13.29
C ALA A 217 -6.04 15.42 -12.76
N VAL A 218 -5.09 14.82 -12.01
CA VAL A 218 -5.31 13.54 -11.32
C VAL A 218 -6.40 13.69 -10.27
N GLU A 219 -6.31 14.70 -9.40
CA GLU A 219 -7.29 14.96 -8.35
C GLU A 219 -8.70 15.19 -8.91
N ASP A 220 -8.85 16.02 -9.94
CA ASP A 220 -10.11 16.27 -10.63
C ASP A 220 -10.70 14.95 -11.18
N THR A 221 -9.87 14.12 -11.80
CA THR A 221 -10.28 12.83 -12.36
C THR A 221 -10.67 11.84 -11.25
N MET A 222 -10.00 11.85 -10.10
CA MET A 222 -10.40 11.05 -8.93
C MET A 222 -11.78 11.46 -8.41
N GLN A 223 -12.12 12.76 -8.42
CA GLN A 223 -13.44 13.21 -8.02
C GLN A 223 -14.53 12.69 -8.97
N LEU A 224 -14.24 12.56 -10.27
CA LEU A 224 -15.17 11.94 -11.23
C LEU A 224 -15.45 10.47 -10.87
N VAL A 225 -14.43 9.71 -10.46
CA VAL A 225 -14.62 8.32 -10.00
C VAL A 225 -15.59 8.26 -8.82
N LYS A 226 -15.47 9.18 -7.86
CA LYS A 226 -16.36 9.24 -6.69
C LYS A 226 -17.77 9.67 -7.08
N GLN A 227 -17.88 10.70 -7.92
CA GLN A 227 -19.14 11.27 -8.38
C GLN A 227 -20.02 10.21 -9.07
N TYR A 228 -19.43 9.42 -9.97
CA TYR A 228 -20.17 8.47 -10.79
C TYR A 228 -20.20 7.04 -10.25
N ARG A 229 -19.67 6.80 -9.04
CA ARG A 229 -19.64 5.46 -8.44
C ARG A 229 -21.04 4.87 -8.31
N HIS A 230 -22.02 5.68 -7.88
CA HIS A 230 -23.39 5.23 -7.71
C HIS A 230 -24.04 4.87 -9.05
N ASP A 231 -23.97 5.78 -10.04
CA ASP A 231 -24.52 5.55 -11.39
C ASP A 231 -23.93 4.31 -12.07
N ALA A 232 -22.63 4.08 -11.92
CA ALA A 232 -21.94 2.90 -12.46
C ALA A 232 -22.44 1.61 -11.79
N ASN A 233 -22.59 1.63 -10.46
CA ASN A 233 -23.11 0.48 -9.70
C ASN A 233 -24.56 0.14 -10.09
N GLU A 234 -25.43 1.13 -10.28
CA GLU A 234 -26.82 0.88 -10.75
C GLU A 234 -26.87 0.21 -12.13
N ARG A 235 -25.84 0.45 -12.95
CA ARG A 235 -25.68 -0.15 -14.28
C ARG A 235 -24.86 -1.45 -14.27
N GLY A 236 -24.44 -1.92 -13.09
CA GLY A 236 -23.66 -3.15 -12.95
C GLY A 236 -22.25 -3.09 -13.55
N VAL A 237 -21.68 -1.90 -13.68
CA VAL A 237 -20.36 -1.67 -14.30
C VAL A 237 -19.37 -1.08 -13.30
N ASN A 238 -18.09 -1.39 -13.48
CA ASN A 238 -17.03 -0.87 -12.62
C ASN A 238 -16.58 0.53 -13.10
N ILE A 239 -16.77 1.54 -12.26
CA ILE A 239 -16.36 2.92 -12.58
C ILE A 239 -14.87 3.06 -12.88
N LEU A 240 -13.99 2.25 -12.26
CA LEU A 240 -12.56 2.30 -12.55
C LEU A 240 -12.25 1.80 -13.96
N GLU A 241 -12.95 0.78 -14.44
CA GLU A 241 -12.81 0.29 -15.82
C GLU A 241 -13.30 1.33 -16.83
N ILE A 242 -14.42 2.01 -16.53
CA ILE A 242 -14.93 3.11 -17.36
C ILE A 242 -13.92 4.25 -17.44
N VAL A 243 -13.37 4.68 -16.30
CA VAL A 243 -12.41 5.79 -16.26
C VAL A 243 -11.13 5.42 -16.98
N GLN A 244 -10.62 4.20 -16.82
CA GLN A 244 -9.49 3.69 -17.59
C GLN A 244 -9.73 3.80 -19.10
N GLU A 245 -10.89 3.33 -19.58
CA GLU A 245 -11.25 3.40 -21.00
C GLU A 245 -11.37 4.85 -21.47
N CYS A 246 -12.00 5.71 -20.67
CA CYS A 246 -12.17 7.13 -21.00
C CYS A 246 -10.83 7.87 -21.06
N ILE A 247 -9.89 7.61 -20.14
CA ILE A 247 -8.53 8.18 -20.18
C ILE A 247 -7.84 7.73 -21.47
N TRP A 248 -7.87 6.42 -21.78
CA TRP A 248 -7.26 5.90 -22.98
C TRP A 248 -7.86 6.53 -24.25
N THR A 249 -9.19 6.57 -24.36
CA THR A 249 -9.92 7.19 -25.49
C THR A 249 -9.61 8.68 -25.61
N SER A 250 -9.50 9.39 -24.49
CA SER A 250 -9.29 10.84 -24.47
C SER A 250 -8.00 11.31 -25.15
N VAL A 251 -7.02 10.40 -25.28
CA VAL A 251 -5.69 10.70 -25.84
C VAL A 251 -5.40 9.95 -27.14
N GLN A 252 -6.33 9.15 -27.67
CA GLN A 252 -6.12 8.48 -28.95
C GLN A 252 -6.07 9.49 -30.11
N GLY A 253 -5.16 9.28 -31.06
CA GLY A 253 -4.95 10.18 -32.20
C GLY A 253 -4.17 11.46 -31.88
N PHE A 254 -3.88 11.77 -30.62
CA PHE A 254 -3.12 12.95 -30.23
C PHE A 254 -1.61 12.65 -30.15
N LYS A 255 -0.81 13.48 -30.81
CA LYS A 255 0.67 13.45 -30.72
C LYS A 255 1.15 13.82 -29.31
N ASN A 256 0.55 14.84 -28.72
CA ASN A 256 0.82 15.30 -27.36
C ASN A 256 -0.32 14.83 -26.45
N ARG A 257 -0.08 13.76 -25.70
CA ARG A 257 -1.08 13.13 -24.82
C ARG A 257 -1.05 13.81 -23.46
N VAL A 258 -2.19 14.37 -23.05
CA VAL A 258 -2.38 15.08 -21.78
C VAL A 258 -3.68 14.61 -21.15
N LEU A 259 -3.69 14.45 -19.83
CA LEU A 259 -4.92 14.16 -19.10
C LEU A 259 -5.79 15.41 -19.07
N ASN A 260 -6.98 15.35 -19.68
CA ASN A 260 -7.95 16.43 -19.66
C ASN A 260 -9.22 15.98 -18.90
N PRO A 261 -9.37 16.35 -17.61
CA PRO A 261 -10.49 15.91 -16.79
C PRO A 261 -11.86 16.30 -17.36
N LYS A 262 -11.98 17.47 -18.01
CA LYS A 262 -13.24 17.91 -18.64
C LYS A 262 -13.64 17.00 -19.80
N TYR A 263 -12.67 16.57 -20.61
CA TYR A 263 -12.96 15.67 -21.72
C TYR A 263 -13.25 14.25 -21.23
N VAL A 264 -12.48 13.77 -20.26
CA VAL A 264 -12.75 12.48 -19.58
C VAL A 264 -14.16 12.48 -18.96
N HIS A 265 -14.56 13.55 -18.30
CA HIS A 265 -15.91 13.72 -17.74
C HIS A 265 -17.01 13.58 -18.80
N LYS A 266 -16.84 14.23 -19.95
CA LYS A 266 -17.77 14.08 -21.09
C LYS A 266 -17.85 12.63 -21.55
N LEU A 267 -16.72 11.94 -21.70
CA LEU A 267 -16.67 10.54 -22.12
C LEU A 267 -17.35 9.61 -21.10
N ILE A 268 -17.14 9.83 -19.80
CA ILE A 268 -17.83 9.06 -18.74
C ILE A 268 -19.34 9.21 -18.86
N ARG A 269 -19.84 10.45 -19.04
CA ARG A 269 -21.28 10.70 -19.19
C ARG A 269 -21.85 9.98 -20.40
N ILE A 270 -21.16 10.00 -21.53
CA ILE A 270 -21.56 9.25 -22.75
C ILE A 270 -21.57 7.75 -22.45
N LYS A 271 -20.50 7.21 -21.86
CA LYS A 271 -20.36 5.77 -21.58
C LYS A 271 -21.45 5.25 -20.62
N LEU A 272 -21.87 6.08 -19.67
CA LEU A 272 -22.94 5.78 -18.73
C LEU A 272 -24.35 6.09 -19.27
N GLY A 273 -24.48 6.61 -20.50
CA GLY A 273 -25.77 6.97 -21.08
C GLY A 273 -26.45 8.17 -20.39
N LEU A 274 -25.66 9.04 -19.76
CA LEU A 274 -26.11 10.28 -19.10
C LEU A 274 -26.07 11.51 -20.03
N ASP A 275 -25.59 11.31 -21.26
CA ASP A 275 -25.50 12.32 -22.31
C ASP A 275 -25.59 11.63 -23.69
N TYR A 276 -26.18 12.31 -24.68
CA TYR A 276 -26.51 11.75 -26.00
C TYR A 276 -25.41 11.96 -27.06
N GLY A 277 -24.15 12.13 -26.62
CA GLY A 277 -23.01 12.29 -27.52
C GLY A 277 -22.57 10.97 -28.17
N SER A 278 -21.99 11.04 -29.37
CA SER A 278 -21.39 9.87 -30.02
C SER A 278 -20.08 9.47 -29.33
N TRP A 279 -19.92 8.18 -29.02
CA TRP A 279 -18.63 7.64 -28.61
C TRP A 279 -17.59 7.82 -29.72
N PRO A 280 -16.37 8.31 -29.44
CA PRO A 280 -15.36 8.50 -30.47
C PRO A 280 -15.03 7.19 -31.19
N VAL A 281 -15.07 7.20 -32.52
CA VAL A 281 -14.57 6.08 -33.33
C VAL A 281 -13.05 6.14 -33.32
N ILE A 282 -12.41 5.12 -32.77
CA ILE A 282 -10.96 5.06 -32.66
C ILE A 282 -10.44 4.30 -33.88
N ALA A 283 -9.78 5.01 -34.78
CA ALA A 283 -9.11 4.39 -35.92
C ALA A 283 -7.91 3.56 -35.42
N GLY A 284 -8.03 2.23 -35.49
CA GLY A 284 -6.91 1.32 -35.18
C GLY A 284 -7.23 0.06 -34.37
N GLN A 285 -8.40 -0.55 -34.55
CA GLN A 285 -8.60 -1.96 -34.22
C GLN A 285 -8.61 -2.78 -35.51
N ASN A 286 -7.42 -3.09 -36.01
CA ASN A 286 -7.13 -4.27 -36.82
C ASN A 286 -5.90 -4.95 -36.20
#